data_AF-A0A1V9ZMZ5-F1
#
_entry.id   AF-A0A1V9ZMZ5-F1
#
_cell.length_a   1.000
_cell.length_b   1.000
_cell.length_c   1.000
_cell.angle_alpha   90.00
_cell.angle_beta   90.00
_cell.angle_gamma   90.00
#
_symmetry.space_group_name_H-M   'P 1'
#
loop_
_entity.id
_entity.type
_entity.pdbx_description
1 polymer ?
#
loop_
_entity_poly.entity_id
_entity_poly.type
_entity_poly.pdbx_seq_one_letter_code
_entity_poly.pdbx_strand_id
1 'polypeptide(L)'
;MAPNPNESSMSIPAPLVVVAVAPLQAVEAVAPKRRRHHHQHGSLRILFYLLAVIVVSSALILFSALQRMTLDSTLFSLVNAMINAEFVPSEGLVDVSIPLHLGTVPIERVVLGTLYTQLLGNRGTVLMELLKGAHVVVENDAGVFYGLLKNISTTTYPRISSHVSVATQYAVPQGPLLDTLLTGTTLSNDSWFQFEGANWDPVERPVDSMLHVLNYVEYKIRGVQIGPLGTSEHTDRSPLRIRFEDTYHYHRLHTPGAAPVPHHV
;
A
#
# COMPACT_ATOMS: atom_id res chain seq x y z
N MET A 1 -14.79 45.55 -10.19
CA MET A 1 -14.54 46.88 -9.61
C MET A 1 -15.28 46.97 -8.28
N ALA A 2 -14.55 46.93 -7.18
CA ALA A 2 -14.79 47.64 -5.90
C ALA A 2 -13.82 47.02 -4.85
N PRO A 3 -12.97 47.84 -4.19
CA PRO A 3 -11.93 47.40 -3.26
C PRO A 3 -12.41 47.48 -1.80
N ASN A 4 -11.71 46.84 -0.86
CA ASN A 4 -11.47 47.45 0.45
C ASN A 4 -10.40 46.71 1.28
N PRO A 5 -9.77 47.38 2.27
CA PRO A 5 -8.32 47.54 2.32
C PRO A 5 -7.76 47.18 3.69
N ASN A 6 -6.45 47.31 3.84
CA ASN A 6 -5.75 47.73 5.06
C ASN A 6 -6.40 47.37 6.42
N GLU A 7 -5.89 46.31 7.04
CA GLU A 7 -5.62 46.37 8.48
C GLU A 7 -4.12 46.47 8.69
N SER A 8 -3.68 47.73 8.72
CA SER A 8 -2.42 48.19 9.30
C SER A 8 -2.47 47.94 10.81
N SER A 9 -1.89 46.83 11.29
CA SER A 9 -1.67 46.63 12.71
C SER A 9 -0.57 47.58 13.18
N MET A 10 -0.98 48.65 13.87
CA MET A 10 -0.13 49.59 14.57
C MET A 10 0.76 48.86 15.57
N SER A 11 2.07 49.02 15.43
CA SER A 11 3.06 48.64 16.44
C SER A 11 2.99 49.64 17.60
N ILE A 12 2.57 49.16 18.77
CA ILE A 12 2.62 49.91 20.03
C ILE A 12 4.09 49.92 20.49
N PRO A 13 4.74 51.09 20.67
CA PRO A 13 6.06 51.15 21.28
C PRO A 13 5.95 50.82 22.78
N ALA A 14 6.71 49.82 23.22
CA ALA A 14 6.78 49.42 24.62
C ALA A 14 7.34 50.58 25.50
N PRO A 15 6.81 50.76 26.72
CA PRO A 15 7.29 51.81 27.62
C PRO A 15 8.73 51.55 28.07
N LEU A 16 9.54 52.59 27.99
CA LEU A 16 10.93 52.64 28.40
C LEU A 16 10.98 52.59 29.94
N VAL A 17 11.23 51.40 30.49
CA VAL A 17 11.43 51.21 31.93
C VAL A 17 12.81 51.73 32.30
N VAL A 18 12.85 52.90 32.92
CA VAL A 18 14.04 53.46 33.56
C VAL A 18 14.28 52.68 34.85
N VAL A 19 15.17 51.68 34.77
CA VAL A 19 15.63 50.91 35.92
C VAL A 19 16.62 51.78 36.70
N ALA A 20 16.25 52.15 37.93
CA ALA A 20 17.13 52.83 38.86
C ALA A 20 18.34 51.94 39.18
N VAL A 21 19.53 52.41 38.81
CA VAL A 21 20.80 51.75 39.12
C VAL A 21 21.10 51.98 40.60
N ALA A 22 20.86 50.94 41.41
CA ALA A 22 21.27 50.92 42.81
C ALA A 22 22.81 50.94 42.91
N PRO A 23 23.38 51.58 43.95
CA PRO A 23 24.82 51.68 44.14
C PRO A 23 25.45 50.29 44.35
N LEU A 24 26.59 50.06 43.68
CA LEU A 24 27.42 48.87 43.83
C LEU A 24 27.74 48.63 45.31
N GLN A 25 27.08 47.64 45.90
CA GLN A 25 27.55 47.03 47.13
C GLN A 25 28.80 46.22 46.79
N ALA A 26 29.89 46.49 47.48
CA ALA A 26 31.15 45.76 47.37
C ALA A 26 30.88 44.29 47.67
N VAL A 27 30.96 43.47 46.62
CA VAL A 27 30.79 42.02 46.70
C VAL A 27 32.02 41.48 47.42
N GLU A 28 31.86 41.05 48.67
CA GLU A 28 32.85 40.23 49.36
C GLU A 28 33.13 39.00 48.49
N ALA A 29 34.41 38.81 48.15
CA ALA A 29 34.88 37.67 47.38
C ALA A 29 34.69 36.37 48.17
N VAL A 30 33.49 35.80 48.10
CA VAL A 30 33.19 34.46 48.61
C VAL A 30 33.99 33.48 47.76
N ALA A 31 34.98 32.84 48.39
CA ALA A 31 35.82 31.83 47.78
C ALA A 31 34.94 30.79 47.04
N PRO A 32 35.26 30.44 45.78
CA PRO A 32 34.42 29.55 44.98
C PRO A 32 34.33 28.19 45.67
N LYS A 33 33.17 27.90 46.28
CA LYS A 33 32.82 26.55 46.72
C LYS A 33 32.88 25.69 45.46
N ARG A 34 33.95 24.89 45.35
CA ARG A 34 34.10 23.83 44.34
C ARG A 34 32.90 22.90 44.46
N ARG A 35 31.84 23.20 43.71
CA ARG A 35 30.69 22.33 43.53
C ARG A 35 31.23 21.08 42.86
N ARG A 36 31.46 20.03 43.65
CA ARG A 36 31.75 18.70 43.14
C ARG A 36 30.53 18.27 42.34
N HIS A 37 30.60 18.49 41.03
CA HIS A 37 29.60 18.08 40.07
C HIS A 37 29.54 16.55 40.06
N HIS A 38 28.62 15.98 40.84
CA HIS A 38 28.20 14.59 40.70
C HIS A 38 27.36 14.45 39.41
N HIS A 39 28.03 14.42 38.26
CA HIS A 39 27.40 14.26 36.94
C HIS A 39 27.51 12.83 36.36
N GLN A 40 28.05 11.86 37.09
CA GLN A 40 28.41 10.56 36.49
C GLN A 40 27.29 9.52 36.34
N HIS A 41 26.14 9.66 37.02
CA HIS A 41 25.09 8.63 36.94
C HIS A 41 24.02 8.87 35.86
N GLY A 42 23.84 10.12 35.40
CA GLY A 42 22.87 10.44 34.35
C GLY A 42 23.29 9.93 32.97
N SER A 43 24.59 9.96 32.67
CA SER A 43 25.14 9.57 31.36
C SER A 43 24.97 8.07 31.07
N LEU A 44 25.07 7.21 32.09
CA LEU A 44 24.96 5.75 31.90
C LEU A 44 23.52 5.31 31.57
N ARG A 45 22.51 5.95 32.16
CA ARG A 45 21.10 5.70 31.83
C ARG A 45 20.78 6.14 30.40
N ILE A 46 21.26 7.31 30.00
CA ILE A 46 21.07 7.82 28.63
C ILE A 46 21.74 6.88 27.62
N LEU A 47 22.97 6.44 27.89
CA LEU A 47 23.69 5.49 27.04
C LEU A 47 22.93 4.17 26.90
N PHE A 48 22.37 3.64 27.99
CA PHE A 48 21.56 2.43 27.97
C PHE A 48 20.31 2.58 27.09
N TYR A 49 19.55 3.67 27.24
CA TYR A 49 18.35 3.90 26.40
C TYR A 49 18.70 4.07 24.93
N LEU A 50 19.79 4.80 24.62
CA LEU A 50 20.26 4.97 23.25
C LEU A 50 20.68 3.63 22.63
N LEU A 51 21.40 2.79 23.38
CA LEU A 51 21.77 1.45 22.93
C LEU A 51 20.52 0.59 22.70
N ALA A 52 19.55 0.62 23.62
CA ALA A 52 18.30 -0.12 23.47
C ALA A 52 17.54 0.30 22.20
N VAL A 53 17.43 1.60 21.92
CA VAL A 53 16.81 2.13 20.70
C VAL A 53 17.55 1.65 19.44
N ILE A 54 18.88 1.67 19.44
CA ILE A 54 19.69 1.17 18.31
C ILE A 54 19.44 -0.31 18.07
N VAL A 55 19.44 -1.13 19.13
CA VAL A 55 19.24 -2.58 19.03
C VAL A 55 17.84 -2.89 18.49
N VAL A 56 16.80 -2.26 19.04
CA VAL A 56 15.42 -2.43 18.59
C VAL A 56 15.26 -1.99 17.13
N SER A 57 15.81 -0.83 16.76
CA SER A 57 15.74 -0.32 15.38
C SER A 57 16.44 -1.26 14.40
N SER A 58 17.62 -1.77 14.76
CA SER A 58 18.38 -2.72 13.94
C SER A 58 17.62 -4.04 13.76
N ALA A 59 16.99 -4.56 14.82
CA ALA A 59 16.17 -5.76 14.75
C ALA A 59 14.95 -5.58 13.83
N LEU A 60 14.27 -4.43 13.93
CA LEU A 60 13.14 -4.10 13.06
C LEU A 60 13.55 -3.97 11.58
N ILE A 61 14.69 -3.34 11.31
CA ILE A 61 15.24 -3.22 9.94
C ILE A 61 15.58 -4.61 9.39
N LEU A 62 16.25 -5.45 10.17
CA LEU A 62 16.60 -6.81 9.74
C LEU A 62 15.35 -7.65 9.49
N PHE A 63 14.37 -7.60 10.39
CA PHE A 63 13.09 -8.29 10.22
C PHE A 63 12.36 -7.84 8.95
N SER A 64 12.27 -6.52 8.72
CA SER A 64 11.67 -5.95 7.50
C SER A 64 12.41 -6.38 6.23
N ALA A 65 13.74 -6.42 6.26
CA ALA A 65 14.55 -6.89 5.13
C ALA A 65 14.32 -8.39 4.84
N LEU A 66 14.29 -9.23 5.88
CA LEU A 66 14.00 -10.66 5.74
C LEU A 66 12.59 -10.88 5.18
N GLN A 67 11.59 -10.17 5.71
CA GLN A 67 10.22 -10.24 5.20
C GLN A 67 10.15 -9.88 3.72
N ARG A 68 10.82 -8.79 3.30
CA ARG A 68 10.87 -8.39 1.88
C ARG A 68 11.52 -9.46 1.01
N MET A 69 12.64 -10.04 1.44
CA MET A 69 13.28 -11.14 0.72
C MET A 69 12.36 -12.36 0.58
N THR A 70 11.60 -12.69 1.63
CA THR A 70 10.60 -13.77 1.57
C THR A 70 9.49 -13.44 0.58
N LEU A 71 8.92 -12.24 0.64
CA LEU A 71 7.87 -11.81 -0.29
C LEU A 71 8.34 -11.81 -1.75
N ASP A 72 9.54 -11.28 -2.01
CA ASP A 72 10.14 -11.30 -3.35
C ASP A 72 10.36 -12.73 -3.84
N SER A 73 10.89 -13.62 -2.99
CA SER A 73 11.07 -15.03 -3.34
C SER A 73 9.73 -15.69 -3.68
N THR A 74 8.69 -15.49 -2.86
CA THR A 74 7.35 -16.02 -3.11
C THR A 74 6.76 -15.46 -4.40
N LEU A 75 6.94 -14.17 -4.66
CA LEU A 75 6.50 -13.51 -5.88
C LEU A 75 7.13 -14.15 -7.13
N PHE A 76 8.46 -14.30 -7.14
CA PHE A 76 9.17 -14.91 -8.25
C PHE A 76 8.77 -16.38 -8.43
N SER A 77 8.67 -17.15 -7.35
CA SER A 77 8.22 -18.54 -7.40
C SER A 77 6.81 -18.66 -7.97
N LEU A 78 5.88 -17.78 -7.56
CA LEU A 78 4.51 -17.75 -8.05
C LEU A 78 4.45 -17.41 -9.54
N VAL A 79 5.11 -16.33 -9.98
CA VAL A 79 5.10 -15.95 -11.39
C VAL A 79 5.75 -17.01 -12.27
N ASN A 80 6.85 -17.61 -11.81
CA ASN A 80 7.47 -18.73 -12.53
C ASN A 80 6.55 -19.97 -12.60
N ALA A 81 5.79 -20.24 -11.53
CA ALA A 81 4.78 -21.29 -11.55
C ALA A 81 3.67 -20.99 -12.56
N MET A 82 3.19 -19.74 -12.62
CA MET A 82 2.14 -19.30 -13.57
C MET A 82 2.56 -19.47 -15.04
N ILE A 83 3.83 -19.24 -15.36
CA ILE A 83 4.35 -19.42 -16.73
C ILE A 83 4.20 -20.87 -17.21
N ASN A 84 4.36 -21.83 -16.30
CA ASN A 84 4.38 -23.26 -16.61
C ASN A 84 3.08 -23.97 -16.21
N ALA A 85 2.07 -23.22 -15.75
CA ALA A 85 0.84 -23.79 -15.22
C ALA A 85 -0.13 -24.21 -16.33
N GLU A 86 -1.01 -25.14 -15.99
CA GLU A 86 -2.16 -25.49 -16.81
C GLU A 86 -3.34 -24.57 -16.45
N PHE A 87 -4.02 -24.05 -17.47
CA PHE A 87 -5.15 -23.13 -17.32
C PHE A 87 -6.42 -23.80 -17.81
N VAL A 88 -7.42 -23.89 -16.94
CA VAL A 88 -8.70 -24.56 -17.19
C VAL A 88 -9.81 -23.50 -17.22
N PRO A 89 -10.36 -23.15 -18.39
CA PRO A 89 -11.49 -22.23 -18.48
C PRO A 89 -12.74 -22.80 -17.80
N SER A 90 -13.45 -21.98 -17.03
CA SER A 90 -14.71 -22.35 -16.38
C SER A 90 -15.65 -21.15 -16.31
N GLU A 91 -16.79 -21.21 -17.01
CA GLU A 91 -17.87 -20.20 -16.93
C GLU A 91 -17.43 -18.73 -17.09
N GLY A 92 -16.46 -18.47 -17.96
CA GLY A 92 -15.93 -17.11 -18.17
C GLY A 92 -14.82 -16.70 -17.21
N LEU A 93 -14.44 -17.57 -16.28
CA LEU A 93 -13.23 -17.49 -15.45
C LEU A 93 -12.19 -18.51 -15.92
N VAL A 94 -11.00 -18.49 -15.31
CA VAL A 94 -9.92 -19.44 -15.57
C VAL A 94 -9.34 -19.92 -14.25
N ASP A 95 -9.48 -21.20 -13.94
CA ASP A 95 -8.74 -21.84 -12.86
C ASP A 95 -7.32 -22.17 -13.36
N VAL A 96 -6.34 -22.12 -12.47
CA VAL A 96 -4.94 -22.42 -12.78
C VAL A 96 -4.41 -23.50 -11.85
N SER A 97 -3.77 -24.50 -12.43
CA SER A 97 -3.15 -25.58 -11.68
C SER A 97 -1.72 -25.18 -11.28
N ILE A 98 -1.60 -24.64 -10.06
CA ILE A 98 -0.31 -24.24 -9.47
C ILE A 98 0.18 -25.37 -8.54
N PRO A 99 1.49 -25.64 -8.47
CA PRO A 99 2.05 -26.60 -7.52
C PRO A 99 1.65 -26.34 -6.06
N LEU A 100 1.33 -27.40 -5.32
CA LEU A 100 0.83 -27.38 -3.94
C LEU A 100 1.73 -26.63 -2.93
N HIS A 101 3.04 -26.54 -3.17
CA HIS A 101 3.98 -25.93 -2.22
C HIS A 101 3.79 -24.42 -2.04
N LEU A 102 3.07 -23.75 -2.93
CA LEU A 102 2.72 -22.33 -2.79
C LEU A 102 1.48 -22.10 -1.91
N GLY A 103 0.80 -23.16 -1.47
CA GLY A 103 -0.31 -23.06 -0.51
C GLY A 103 -1.55 -22.35 -1.04
N THR A 104 -1.70 -22.21 -2.36
CA THR A 104 -2.84 -21.51 -2.98
C THR A 104 -4.16 -22.23 -2.70
N VAL A 105 -5.20 -21.48 -2.36
CA VAL A 105 -6.57 -21.99 -2.24
C VAL A 105 -7.34 -21.82 -3.57
N PRO A 106 -8.49 -22.51 -3.78
CA PRO A 106 -9.18 -22.52 -5.08
C PRO A 106 -9.51 -21.13 -5.63
N ILE A 107 -10.00 -20.21 -4.80
CA ILE A 107 -10.38 -18.86 -5.25
C ILE A 107 -9.15 -18.04 -5.70
N GLU A 108 -7.99 -18.20 -5.05
CA GLU A 108 -6.74 -17.54 -5.47
C GLU A 108 -6.30 -18.02 -6.84
N ARG A 109 -6.42 -19.31 -7.10
CA ARG A 109 -6.12 -19.88 -8.43
C ARG A 109 -7.07 -19.29 -9.47
N VAL A 110 -8.37 -19.25 -9.20
CA VAL A 110 -9.34 -18.67 -10.14
C VAL A 110 -9.05 -17.19 -10.42
N VAL A 111 -8.73 -16.39 -9.39
CA VAL A 111 -8.35 -14.99 -9.58
C VAL A 111 -7.04 -14.85 -10.35
N LEU A 112 -6.00 -15.59 -9.96
CA LEU A 112 -4.69 -15.56 -10.63
C LEU A 112 -4.80 -15.98 -12.09
N GLY A 113 -5.45 -17.10 -12.35
CA GLY A 113 -5.67 -17.63 -13.70
C GLY A 113 -6.46 -16.64 -14.56
N THR A 114 -7.54 -16.09 -14.02
CA THR A 114 -8.38 -15.13 -14.74
C THR A 114 -7.63 -13.85 -15.05
N LEU A 115 -6.96 -13.24 -14.07
CA LEU A 115 -6.20 -12.00 -14.30
C LEU A 115 -5.02 -12.24 -15.25
N TYR A 116 -4.22 -13.28 -15.02
CA TYR A 116 -3.04 -13.56 -15.83
C TYR A 116 -3.38 -13.84 -17.29
N THR A 117 -4.40 -14.66 -17.54
CA THR A 117 -4.76 -15.04 -18.91
C THR A 117 -5.66 -14.00 -19.56
N GLN A 118 -6.76 -13.59 -18.90
CA GLN A 118 -7.80 -12.78 -19.53
C GLN A 118 -7.48 -11.29 -19.56
N LEU A 119 -6.91 -10.75 -18.48
CA LEU A 119 -6.58 -9.33 -18.40
C LEU A 119 -5.17 -9.06 -18.94
N LEU A 120 -4.19 -9.85 -18.53
CA LEU A 120 -2.79 -9.56 -18.80
C LEU A 120 -2.25 -10.20 -20.08
N GLY A 121 -2.93 -11.19 -20.66
CA GLY A 121 -2.43 -11.89 -21.85
C GLY A 121 -1.08 -12.59 -21.59
N ASN A 122 -0.94 -13.21 -20.42
CA ASN A 122 0.26 -13.93 -19.97
C ASN A 122 1.50 -13.04 -19.74
N ARG A 123 1.33 -11.74 -19.48
CA ARG A 123 2.44 -10.82 -19.15
C ARG A 123 2.85 -10.92 -17.67
N GLY A 124 3.84 -11.77 -17.40
CA GLY A 124 4.35 -12.03 -16.04
C GLY A 124 4.87 -10.79 -15.30
N THR A 125 5.54 -9.87 -15.99
CA THR A 125 6.05 -8.62 -15.38
C THR A 125 4.93 -7.71 -14.88
N VAL A 126 3.82 -7.64 -15.61
CA VAL A 126 2.64 -6.87 -15.20
C VAL A 126 1.92 -7.58 -14.05
N LEU A 127 1.86 -8.92 -14.06
CA LEU A 127 1.34 -9.70 -12.94
C LEU A 127 2.10 -9.41 -11.64
N MET A 128 3.44 -9.27 -11.72
CA MET A 128 4.24 -8.91 -10.54
C MET A 128 3.78 -7.58 -9.93
N GLU A 129 3.51 -6.57 -10.74
CA GLU A 129 3.03 -5.27 -10.23
C GLU A 129 1.64 -5.36 -9.61
N LEU A 130 0.73 -6.16 -10.18
CA LEU A 130 -0.58 -6.44 -9.57
C LEU A 130 -0.42 -7.04 -8.16
N LEU A 131 0.42 -8.07 -8.03
CA LEU A 131 0.65 -8.78 -6.77
C LEU A 131 1.39 -7.95 -5.71
N LYS A 132 2.15 -6.95 -6.16
CA LYS A 132 2.74 -5.91 -5.32
C LYS A 132 1.76 -4.79 -4.93
N GLY A 133 0.49 -4.91 -5.34
CA GLY A 133 -0.59 -4.01 -4.93
C GLY A 133 -0.81 -2.81 -5.84
N ALA A 134 -0.40 -2.88 -7.11
CA ALA A 134 -0.71 -1.82 -8.07
C ALA A 134 -2.20 -1.46 -8.07
N HIS A 135 -2.51 -0.17 -8.08
CA HIS A 135 -3.84 0.33 -8.39
C HIS A 135 -4.06 0.25 -9.90
N VAL A 136 -4.92 -0.68 -10.33
CA VAL A 136 -5.16 -0.99 -11.74
C VAL A 136 -6.45 -0.32 -12.20
N VAL A 137 -6.42 0.26 -13.40
CA VAL A 137 -7.61 0.73 -14.11
C VAL A 137 -7.67 0.01 -15.46
N VAL A 138 -8.80 -0.64 -15.74
CA VAL A 138 -9.06 -1.28 -17.04
C VAL A 138 -9.86 -0.31 -17.91
N GLU A 139 -9.17 0.38 -18.81
CA GLU A 139 -9.74 1.50 -19.58
C GLU A 139 -10.73 1.00 -20.64
N ASN A 140 -11.86 1.69 -20.78
CA ASN A 140 -12.93 1.42 -21.74
C ASN A 140 -13.63 0.06 -21.55
N ASP A 141 -13.55 -0.53 -20.37
CA ASP A 141 -14.19 -1.84 -20.11
C ASP A 141 -15.64 -1.71 -19.64
N ALA A 142 -16.14 -0.49 -19.42
CA ALA A 142 -17.50 -0.20 -18.97
C ALA A 142 -17.94 -1.00 -17.71
N GLY A 143 -17.00 -1.37 -16.84
CA GLY A 143 -17.27 -2.07 -15.60
C GLY A 143 -17.32 -3.60 -15.73
N VAL A 144 -16.87 -4.16 -16.86
CA VAL A 144 -16.84 -5.61 -17.10
C VAL A 144 -16.01 -6.32 -16.03
N PHE A 145 -14.78 -5.88 -15.77
CA PHE A 145 -13.94 -6.50 -14.75
C PHE A 145 -14.44 -6.25 -13.33
N TYR A 146 -15.05 -5.10 -13.04
CA TYR A 146 -15.71 -4.83 -11.77
C TYR A 146 -16.83 -5.83 -11.51
N GLY A 147 -17.69 -6.08 -12.50
CA GLY A 147 -18.76 -7.07 -12.41
C GLY A 147 -18.22 -8.49 -12.22
N LEU A 148 -17.18 -8.86 -12.97
CA LEU A 148 -16.52 -10.15 -12.85
C LEU A 148 -15.91 -10.36 -11.46
N LEU A 149 -15.08 -9.42 -11.00
CA LEU A 149 -14.33 -9.53 -9.75
C LEU A 149 -15.24 -9.49 -8.52
N LYS A 150 -16.27 -8.64 -8.53
CA LYS A 150 -17.25 -8.59 -7.45
C LYS A 150 -17.95 -9.95 -7.26
N ASN A 151 -18.24 -10.65 -8.36
CA ASN A 151 -19.02 -11.89 -8.34
C ASN A 151 -18.15 -13.16 -8.28
N ILE A 152 -16.82 -13.04 -8.26
CA ILE A 152 -15.92 -14.20 -8.27
C ILE A 152 -15.96 -15.02 -6.97
N SER A 153 -16.34 -14.38 -5.87
CA SER A 153 -16.46 -15.02 -4.55
C SER A 153 -17.86 -14.80 -3.96
N THR A 154 -18.31 -15.79 -3.19
CA THR A 154 -19.56 -15.71 -2.42
C THR A 154 -19.40 -14.94 -1.10
N THR A 155 -18.17 -14.63 -0.69
CA THR A 155 -17.85 -13.90 0.55
C THR A 155 -17.55 -12.42 0.30
N THR A 156 -17.78 -11.93 -0.92
CA THR A 156 -17.63 -10.52 -1.26
C THR A 156 -18.56 -9.64 -0.42
N TYR A 157 -18.05 -8.53 0.12
CA TYR A 157 -18.83 -7.59 0.93
C TYR A 157 -18.57 -6.13 0.53
N PRO A 158 -19.55 -5.21 0.68
CA PRO A 158 -19.35 -3.79 0.43
C PRO A 158 -18.31 -3.20 1.38
N ARG A 159 -17.40 -2.38 0.86
CA ARG A 159 -16.40 -1.65 1.65
C ARG A 159 -16.21 -0.24 1.12
N ILE A 160 -15.68 0.65 1.94
CA ILE A 160 -15.19 1.97 1.50
C ILE A 160 -13.67 1.94 1.60
N SER A 161 -13.00 2.32 0.52
CA SER A 161 -11.56 2.56 0.50
C SER A 161 -11.25 4.05 0.28
N SER A 162 -9.98 4.41 0.30
CA SER A 162 -9.51 5.76 -0.04
C SER A 162 -9.62 6.09 -1.53
N HIS A 163 -9.87 5.10 -2.40
CA HIS A 163 -10.00 5.30 -3.84
C HIS A 163 -11.41 5.81 -4.16
N VAL A 164 -11.51 6.79 -5.07
CA VAL A 164 -12.79 7.31 -5.54
C VAL A 164 -13.49 6.25 -6.38
N SER A 165 -14.77 6.02 -6.11
CA SER A 165 -15.60 5.12 -6.90
C SER A 165 -17.00 5.68 -7.09
N VAL A 166 -17.56 5.54 -8.29
CA VAL A 166 -18.96 5.90 -8.57
C VAL A 166 -19.90 4.83 -8.07
N ALA A 167 -19.59 3.57 -8.35
CA ALA A 167 -20.32 2.43 -7.82
C ALA A 167 -19.84 2.05 -6.41
N THR A 168 -20.65 1.26 -5.70
CA THR A 168 -20.26 0.63 -4.44
C THR A 168 -18.96 -0.15 -4.61
N GLN A 169 -18.00 0.08 -3.73
CA GLN A 169 -16.75 -0.68 -3.74
C GLN A 169 -16.94 -1.98 -2.98
N TYR A 170 -16.21 -3.00 -3.40
CA TYR A 170 -16.30 -4.33 -2.82
C TYR A 170 -14.92 -4.82 -2.41
N ALA A 171 -14.87 -5.48 -1.26
CA ALA A 171 -13.76 -6.30 -0.83
C ALA A 171 -14.09 -7.76 -1.14
N VAL A 172 -13.17 -8.43 -1.81
CA VAL A 172 -13.29 -9.81 -2.25
C VAL A 172 -12.18 -10.61 -1.55
N PRO A 173 -12.48 -11.33 -0.46
CA PRO A 173 -11.51 -12.17 0.24
C PRO A 173 -10.98 -13.26 -0.69
N GLN A 174 -9.66 -13.39 -0.77
CA GLN A 174 -8.97 -14.33 -1.67
C GLN A 174 -8.28 -15.46 -0.91
N GLY A 175 -7.74 -15.22 0.28
CA GLY A 175 -7.06 -16.28 1.04
C GLY A 175 -5.68 -15.86 1.53
N PRO A 176 -4.84 -16.81 1.97
CA PRO A 176 -3.60 -16.50 2.67
C PRO A 176 -2.51 -15.89 1.77
N LEU A 177 -2.53 -16.14 0.46
CA LEU A 177 -1.53 -15.63 -0.48
C LEU A 177 -1.90 -14.25 -1.01
N LEU A 178 -3.17 -14.00 -1.34
CA LEU A 178 -3.61 -12.76 -1.96
C LEU A 178 -4.34 -11.79 -1.01
N ASP A 179 -4.67 -12.26 0.19
CA ASP A 179 -5.46 -11.57 1.22
C ASP A 179 -6.80 -11.06 0.68
N THR A 180 -6.87 -9.78 0.28
CA THR A 180 -8.09 -9.12 -0.18
C THR A 180 -7.88 -8.38 -1.48
N LEU A 181 -8.81 -8.56 -2.43
CA LEU A 181 -8.92 -7.73 -3.63
C LEU A 181 -10.00 -6.67 -3.39
N LEU A 182 -9.67 -5.41 -3.60
CA LEU A 182 -10.63 -4.30 -3.66
C LEU A 182 -10.99 -4.00 -5.11
N THR A 183 -12.26 -3.70 -5.36
CA THR A 183 -12.71 -3.27 -6.69
C THR A 183 -13.81 -2.21 -6.62
N GLY A 184 -13.84 -1.33 -7.62
CA GLY A 184 -14.84 -0.28 -7.82
C GLY A 184 -14.89 0.17 -9.28
N THR A 185 -15.58 1.28 -9.54
CA THR A 185 -15.65 1.89 -10.86
C THR A 185 -15.23 3.35 -10.85
N THR A 186 -14.57 3.80 -11.93
CA THR A 186 -14.17 5.19 -12.11
C THR A 186 -15.35 6.09 -12.48
N LEU A 187 -15.11 7.39 -12.63
CA LEU A 187 -16.09 8.36 -13.15
C LEU A 187 -16.54 8.06 -14.58
N SER A 188 -15.69 7.42 -15.39
CA SER A 188 -15.98 6.96 -16.74
C SER A 188 -16.66 5.58 -16.78
N ASN A 189 -17.03 5.03 -15.61
CA ASN A 189 -17.57 3.69 -15.46
C ASN A 189 -16.59 2.58 -15.88
N ASP A 190 -15.29 2.86 -15.85
CA ASP A 190 -14.24 1.84 -16.05
C ASP A 190 -13.98 1.08 -14.75
N SER A 191 -13.57 -0.17 -14.83
CA SER A 191 -13.20 -0.96 -13.66
C SER A 191 -11.87 -0.49 -13.08
N TRP A 192 -11.80 -0.42 -11.76
CA TRP A 192 -10.52 -0.38 -11.05
C TRP A 192 -10.47 -1.48 -9.99
N PHE A 193 -9.27 -1.97 -9.71
CA PHE A 193 -9.05 -2.91 -8.62
C PHE A 193 -7.62 -2.84 -8.08
N GLN A 194 -7.41 -3.43 -6.90
CA GLN A 194 -6.12 -3.49 -6.22
C GLN A 194 -6.09 -4.64 -5.22
N PHE A 195 -4.97 -5.35 -5.10
CA PHE A 195 -4.73 -6.24 -3.97
C PHE A 195 -4.19 -5.45 -2.76
N GLU A 196 -4.73 -5.74 -1.58
CA GLU A 196 -4.25 -5.15 -0.33
C GLU A 196 -3.33 -6.12 0.41
N GLY A 197 -2.23 -5.60 0.95
CA GLY A 197 -1.31 -6.39 1.76
C GLY A 197 -1.78 -6.67 3.20
N ALA A 198 -2.90 -6.11 3.62
CA ALA A 198 -3.53 -6.40 4.91
C ALA A 198 -5.02 -6.06 4.90
N ASN A 199 -5.87 -7.00 5.33
CA ASN A 199 -7.30 -6.76 5.47
C ASN A 199 -7.63 -5.77 6.61
N TRP A 200 -8.65 -4.94 6.39
CA TRP A 200 -9.20 -4.05 7.42
C TRP A 200 -10.36 -4.74 8.16
N ASP A 201 -10.06 -5.27 9.35
CA ASP A 201 -11.05 -5.90 10.24
C ASP A 201 -10.63 -5.69 11.71
N PRO A 202 -11.01 -4.54 12.31
CA PRO A 202 -10.52 -4.17 13.64
C PRO A 202 -11.10 -5.03 14.77
N VAL A 203 -12.14 -5.83 14.49
CA VAL A 203 -12.83 -6.64 15.50
C VAL A 203 -12.27 -8.06 15.51
N GLU A 204 -12.24 -8.73 14.36
CA GLU A 204 -11.80 -10.13 14.29
C GLU A 204 -10.29 -10.25 14.05
N ARG A 205 -9.67 -9.27 13.37
CA ARG A 205 -8.24 -9.28 13.00
C ARG A 205 -7.54 -7.95 13.37
N PRO A 206 -7.47 -7.61 14.67
CA PRO A 206 -6.94 -6.31 15.12
C PRO A 206 -5.46 -6.10 14.72
N VAL A 207 -4.66 -7.16 14.68
CA VAL A 207 -3.26 -7.10 14.25
C VAL A 207 -3.16 -6.71 12.77
N ASP A 208 -3.98 -7.31 11.91
CA ASP A 208 -3.98 -7.00 10.48
C ASP A 208 -4.50 -5.59 10.22
N SER A 209 -5.45 -5.12 11.03
CA SER A 209 -5.89 -3.72 10.98
C SER A 209 -4.77 -2.74 11.38
N MET A 210 -3.93 -3.10 12.35
CA MET A 210 -2.75 -2.29 12.68
C MET A 210 -1.75 -2.28 11.53
N LEU A 211 -1.50 -3.44 10.90
CA LEU A 211 -0.66 -3.52 9.69
C LEU A 211 -1.25 -2.70 8.55
N HIS A 212 -2.57 -2.69 8.38
CA HIS A 212 -3.26 -1.86 7.39
C HIS A 212 -3.04 -0.36 7.63
N VAL A 213 -3.07 0.10 8.90
CA VAL A 213 -2.71 1.49 9.24
C VAL A 213 -1.26 1.79 8.90
N LEU A 214 -0.33 0.86 9.19
CA LEU A 214 1.08 1.03 8.84
C LEU A 214 1.29 1.12 7.33
N ASN A 215 0.58 0.29 6.54
CA ASN A 215 0.57 0.36 5.08
C ASN A 215 0.08 1.73 4.61
N TYR A 216 -0.99 2.27 5.20
CA TYR A 216 -1.48 3.61 4.87
C TYR A 216 -0.45 4.71 5.19
N VAL A 217 0.25 4.62 6.33
CA VAL A 217 1.32 5.55 6.69
C VAL A 217 2.47 5.45 5.68
N GLU A 218 2.87 4.24 5.29
CA GLU A 218 3.91 4.02 4.29
C GLU A 218 3.52 4.61 2.93
N TYR A 219 2.27 4.41 2.48
CA TYR A 219 1.73 5.06 1.29
C TYR A 219 1.81 6.59 1.38
N LYS A 220 1.47 7.20 2.52
CA LYS A 220 1.55 8.66 2.68
C LYS A 220 2.98 9.22 2.66
N ILE A 221 3.96 8.45 3.14
CA ILE A 221 5.35 8.89 3.20
C ILE A 221 6.08 8.62 1.88
N ARG A 222 5.89 7.42 1.30
CA ARG A 222 6.65 6.95 0.14
C ARG A 222 5.91 7.06 -1.18
N GLY A 223 4.58 7.19 -1.17
CA GLY A 223 3.78 7.24 -2.38
C GLY A 223 3.74 5.91 -3.14
N VAL A 224 3.80 4.78 -2.43
CA VAL A 224 3.71 3.43 -3.01
C VAL A 224 2.52 2.68 -2.43
N GLN A 225 1.91 1.79 -3.21
CA GLN A 225 0.92 0.85 -2.70
C GLN A 225 1.60 -0.40 -2.14
N ILE A 226 0.92 -1.04 -1.18
CA ILE A 226 1.38 -2.25 -0.51
C ILE A 226 0.38 -3.37 -0.83
N GLY A 227 0.85 -4.36 -1.57
CA GLY A 227 0.12 -5.58 -1.88
C GLY A 227 0.60 -6.77 -1.04
N PRO A 228 0.02 -7.95 -1.28
CA PRO A 228 0.38 -9.17 -0.55
C PRO A 228 1.82 -9.59 -0.76
N LEU A 229 2.40 -9.32 -1.94
CA LEU A 229 3.74 -9.81 -2.32
C LEU A 229 4.73 -8.68 -2.63
N GLY A 230 4.53 -7.49 -2.04
CA GLY A 230 5.50 -6.39 -2.11
C GLY A 230 4.85 -5.02 -2.22
N THR A 231 5.57 -4.07 -2.82
CA THR A 231 5.11 -2.69 -3.02
C THR A 231 5.17 -2.26 -4.48
N SER A 232 4.19 -1.51 -4.96
CA SER A 232 4.14 -0.99 -6.32
C SER A 232 4.06 0.54 -6.34
N GLU A 233 4.68 1.16 -7.33
CA GLU A 233 4.63 2.62 -7.56
C GLU A 233 3.30 3.07 -8.18
N HIS A 234 2.47 2.12 -8.64
CA HIS A 234 1.19 2.38 -9.27
C HIS A 234 0.12 2.69 -8.22
N THR A 235 -0.14 3.98 -8.00
CA THR A 235 -1.09 4.52 -7.02
C THR A 235 -2.37 5.07 -7.69
N ASP A 236 -3.30 5.60 -6.90
CA ASP A 236 -4.45 6.39 -7.38
C ASP A 236 -4.05 7.58 -8.27
N ARG A 237 -2.87 8.17 -8.02
CA ARG A 237 -2.35 9.30 -8.80
C ARG A 237 -1.72 8.89 -10.12
N SER A 238 -1.18 7.68 -10.19
CA SER A 238 -0.49 7.13 -11.36
C SER A 238 -0.85 5.65 -11.52
N PRO A 239 -2.11 5.33 -11.86
CA PRO A 239 -2.57 3.94 -11.92
C PRO A 239 -1.84 3.16 -13.01
N LEU A 240 -1.77 1.85 -12.83
CA LEU A 240 -1.44 0.93 -13.89
C LEU A 240 -2.65 0.82 -14.83
N ARG A 241 -2.54 1.44 -16.01
CA ARG A 241 -3.61 1.48 -17.01
C ARG A 241 -3.46 0.32 -17.99
N ILE A 242 -4.54 -0.45 -18.15
CA ILE A 242 -4.64 -1.55 -19.10
C ILE A 242 -5.81 -1.24 -20.01
N ARG A 243 -5.57 -1.06 -21.31
CA ARG A 243 -6.65 -0.85 -22.28
C ARG A 243 -7.43 -2.15 -22.46
N PHE A 244 -8.76 -2.08 -22.39
CA PHE A 244 -9.60 -3.26 -22.50
C PHE A 244 -9.42 -3.97 -23.84
N GLU A 245 -9.16 -3.23 -24.92
CA GLU A 245 -8.96 -3.76 -26.27
C GLU A 245 -7.69 -4.61 -26.40
N ASP A 246 -6.71 -4.40 -25.51
CA ASP A 246 -5.47 -5.18 -25.45
C ASP A 246 -5.62 -6.46 -24.60
N THR A 247 -6.81 -6.70 -24.02
CA THR A 247 -7.05 -7.86 -23.15
C THR A 247 -7.47 -9.08 -23.96
N TYR A 248 -7.08 -10.26 -23.50
CA TYR A 248 -7.54 -11.51 -24.11
C TYR A 248 -9.06 -11.68 -23.96
N HIS A 249 -9.64 -11.17 -22.88
CA HIS A 249 -11.10 -11.14 -22.69
C HIS A 249 -11.82 -10.43 -23.84
N TYR A 250 -11.34 -9.23 -24.23
CA TYR A 250 -11.92 -8.48 -25.34
C TYR A 250 -11.83 -9.25 -26.66
N HIS A 251 -10.67 -9.82 -26.98
CA HIS A 251 -10.48 -10.59 -28.20
C HIS A 251 -11.38 -11.84 -28.27
N ARG A 252 -11.60 -12.50 -27.12
CA ARG A 252 -12.52 -13.64 -27.04
C ARG A 252 -13.97 -13.25 -27.35
N LEU A 253 -14.41 -12.08 -26.89
CA LEU A 253 -15.77 -11.59 -27.15
C LEU A 253 -16.00 -11.18 -28.62
N HIS A 254 -14.98 -10.60 -29.26
CA HIS A 254 -15.12 -10.04 -30.61
C HIS A 254 -14.69 -11.00 -31.73
N THR A 255 -13.89 -12.02 -31.40
CA THR A 255 -13.47 -13.04 -32.37
C THR A 255 -13.69 -14.45 -31.79
N PRO A 256 -14.95 -14.94 -31.75
CA PRO A 256 -15.25 -16.25 -31.21
C PRO A 256 -14.49 -17.36 -31.97
N GLY A 257 -13.66 -18.12 -31.25
CA GLY A 257 -12.85 -19.20 -31.82
C GLY A 257 -11.47 -18.78 -32.34
N ALA A 258 -11.06 -17.52 -32.20
CA ALA A 258 -9.65 -17.15 -32.39
C ALA A 258 -8.80 -17.91 -31.36
N ALA A 259 -7.76 -18.61 -31.84
CA ALA A 259 -6.71 -19.09 -30.97
C ALA A 259 -6.11 -17.90 -30.20
N PRO A 260 -5.61 -18.10 -28.97
CA PRO A 260 -4.91 -17.05 -28.23
C PRO A 260 -3.88 -16.40 -29.13
N VAL A 261 -3.91 -15.06 -29.25
CA VAL A 261 -2.92 -14.33 -30.02
C VAL A 261 -1.56 -14.72 -29.44
N PRO A 262 -0.67 -15.37 -30.21
CA PRO A 262 0.66 -15.68 -29.72
C PRO A 262 1.38 -14.36 -29.55
N HIS A 263 1.48 -13.87 -28.31
CA HIS A 263 2.34 -12.75 -28.02
C HIS A 263 3.78 -13.24 -28.12
N HIS A 264 4.52 -12.66 -29.06
CA HIS A 264 5.96 -12.80 -29.12
C HIS A 264 6.55 -12.34 -27.78
N VAL A 265 7.23 -13.27 -27.10
CA VAL A 265 8.02 -13.04 -25.89
C VAL A 265 9.15 -12.06 -26.19
#